data_AF-A0A9P7F7B0-F1
#
_entry.id   AF-A0A9P7F7B0-F1
#
_cell.length_a   1.000
_cell.length_b   1.000
_cell.length_c   1.000
_cell.angle_alpha   90.00
_cell.angle_beta   90.00
_cell.angle_gamma   90.00
#
_symmetry.space_group_name_H-M   'P 1'
#
loop_
_entity.id
_entity.type
_entity.pdbx_description
1 polymer ?
#
loop_
_entity_poly.entity_id
_entity_poly.type
_entity_poly.pdbx_seq_one_letter_code
_entity_poly.pdbx_strand_id
1 'polypeptide(L)'
;LCYAKERPDVYFGGVTIVYAGDFFQFPPVGGMPLCSPVASHANQSKCEILKWLGRLAWKSVNTVVTLTEQQRMKTDPEFGAAVQRLHIRQCTYEDVDLFNSRM
;
A
#
# COMPACT_ATOMS: atom_id res chain seq x y z
N LEU A 1 2.00 22.57 15.53
CA LEU A 1 3.06 23.39 14.90
C LEU A 1 3.51 22.69 13.62
N CYS A 2 2.99 23.10 12.47
CA CYS A 2 3.46 22.64 11.16
C CYS A 2 4.17 23.84 10.51
N TYR A 3 5.48 23.95 10.72
CA TYR A 3 6.28 24.84 9.89
C TYR A 3 6.43 24.12 8.55
N ALA A 4 5.72 24.60 7.52
CA ALA A 4 6.00 24.18 6.16
C ALA A 4 7.48 24.50 5.88
N LYS A 5 8.32 23.46 5.80
CA LYS A 5 9.71 23.61 5.40
C LYS A 5 9.72 23.76 3.89
N GLU A 6 9.85 24.99 3.40
CA GLU A 6 10.00 25.27 1.98
C GLU A 6 11.40 24.88 1.51
N ARG A 7 11.62 23.56 1.36
CA ARG A 7 12.86 22.99 0.80
C ARG A 7 12.49 22.17 -0.44
N PRO A 8 12.27 22.81 -1.59
CA PRO A 8 11.76 22.16 -2.80
C PRO A 8 12.73 21.14 -3.41
N ASP A 9 14.01 21.24 -3.04
CA ASP A 9 15.11 20.36 -3.43
C ASP A 9 15.19 19.07 -2.60
N VAL A 10 14.48 19.00 -1.46
CA VAL A 10 14.49 17.82 -0.58
C VAL A 10 13.12 17.16 -0.56
N TYR A 11 13.09 15.84 -0.77
CA TYR A 11 11.86 15.06 -0.64
C TYR A 11 11.13 15.37 0.68
N PHE A 12 9.82 15.64 0.57
CA PHE A 12 8.94 16.00 1.69
C PHE A 12 9.44 17.18 2.54
N GLY A 13 10.25 18.09 1.99
CA GLY A 13 10.82 19.21 2.73
C GLY A 13 11.78 18.80 3.86
N GLY A 14 12.24 17.55 3.89
CA GLY A 14 13.03 16.99 4.98
C GLY A 14 12.24 16.45 6.16
N VAL A 15 10.94 16.20 5.98
CA VAL A 15 10.15 15.51 6.99
C VAL A 15 10.42 14.01 6.87
N THR A 16 10.63 13.35 8.01
CA THR A 16 10.69 11.88 8.05
C THR A 16 9.32 11.31 7.71
N ILE A 17 9.26 10.49 6.66
CA ILE A 17 8.03 9.85 6.21
C ILE A 17 8.03 8.37 6.59
N VAL A 18 6.93 7.93 7.17
CA VAL A 18 6.63 6.51 7.41
C VAL A 18 5.38 6.17 6.62
N TYR A 19 5.52 5.32 5.61
CA TYR A 19 4.38 4.74 4.92
C TYR A 19 3.90 3.51 5.68
N ALA A 20 2.59 3.40 5.86
CA ALA A 20 1.96 2.23 6.46
C ALA A 20 0.73 1.86 5.65
N GLY A 21 0.53 0.57 5.43
CA GLY A 21 -0.57 0.06 4.63
C GLY A 21 -0.28 -1.35 4.12
N ASP A 22 -1.13 -1.78 3.21
CA ASP A 22 -1.13 -3.13 2.67
C ASP A 22 -1.49 -3.07 1.18
N PHE A 23 -0.60 -3.58 0.34
CA PHE A 23 -0.75 -3.55 -1.12
C PHE A 23 -1.75 -4.56 -1.68
N PHE A 24 -2.21 -5.50 -0.87
CA PHE A 24 -3.27 -6.44 -1.25
C PHE A 24 -4.67 -5.86 -1.01
N GLN A 25 -4.77 -4.66 -0.45
CA GLN A 25 -6.03 -3.92 -0.34
C GLN A 25 -6.37 -3.19 -1.64
N PHE A 26 -7.42 -2.36 -1.60
CA PHE A 26 -7.88 -1.63 -2.76
C PHE A 26 -6.83 -0.62 -3.26
N PRO A 27 -6.65 -0.51 -4.59
CA PRO A 27 -5.86 0.58 -5.16
C PRO A 27 -6.53 1.94 -4.90
N PRO A 28 -5.79 3.06 -5.04
CA PRO A 28 -6.38 4.39 -4.95
C PRO A 28 -7.52 4.58 -5.95
N VAL A 29 -8.65 5.11 -5.49
CA VAL A 29 -9.78 5.44 -6.37
C VAL A 29 -9.43 6.63 -7.25
N GLY A 30 -9.51 6.46 -8.58
CA GLY A 30 -9.21 7.53 -9.55
C GLY A 30 -7.74 7.97 -9.61
N GLY A 31 -6.85 7.31 -8.85
CA GLY A 31 -5.42 7.59 -8.80
C GLY A 31 -4.58 6.42 -9.30
N MET A 32 -3.26 6.59 -9.23
CA MET A 32 -2.31 5.53 -9.55
C MET A 32 -1.48 5.18 -8.30
N PRO A 33 -1.30 3.89 -7.95
CA PRO A 33 -0.41 3.50 -6.87
C PRO A 33 1.01 4.06 -7.08
N LEU A 34 1.62 4.60 -6.03
CA LEU A 34 2.97 5.17 -6.09
C LEU A 34 4.04 4.15 -6.47
N CYS A 35 3.79 2.87 -6.16
CA CYS A 35 4.69 1.76 -6.48
C CYS A 35 4.60 1.31 -7.96
N SER A 36 3.56 1.71 -8.69
CA SER A 36 3.35 1.28 -10.09
C SER A 36 4.42 1.83 -11.04
N PRO A 37 4.88 1.04 -12.03
CA PRO A 37 5.66 1.53 -13.17
C PRO A 37 5.03 2.77 -13.80
N VAL A 38 5.85 3.77 -14.09
CA VAL A 38 5.45 4.93 -14.89
C VAL A 38 6.15 4.81 -16.24
N ALA A 39 5.40 5.01 -17.33
CA ALA A 39 5.94 4.85 -18.67
C ALA A 39 7.06 5.87 -18.95
N SER A 40 8.16 5.40 -19.55
CA SER A 40 9.32 6.21 -19.96
C SER A 40 9.00 7.26 -21.03
N HIS A 41 7.93 7.07 -21.80
CA HIS A 41 7.50 7.94 -22.89
C HIS A 41 6.20 8.68 -22.58
N ALA A 42 6.00 9.06 -21.31
CA ALA A 42 4.82 9.82 -20.93
C ALA A 42 4.85 11.22 -21.57
N ASN A 43 3.74 11.62 -22.19
CA ASN A 43 3.52 13.00 -22.59
C ASN A 43 3.83 13.93 -21.41
N GLN A 44 4.48 15.08 -21.65
CA GLN A 44 4.89 16.06 -20.62
C GLN A 44 3.71 16.82 -19.98
N SER A 45 2.54 16.19 -19.88
CA SER A 45 1.41 16.75 -19.16
C SER A 45 1.74 16.86 -17.67
N LYS A 46 1.18 17.88 -17.02
CA LYS A 46 1.34 18.09 -15.57
C LYS A 46 0.98 16.85 -14.75
N CYS A 47 -0.07 16.11 -15.16
CA CYS A 47 -0.51 14.90 -14.48
C CYS A 47 0.57 13.79 -14.51
N GLU A 48 1.17 13.57 -15.67
CA GLU A 48 2.23 12.56 -15.82
C GLU A 48 3.51 12.94 -15.07
N ILE A 49 3.87 14.23 -15.05
CA ILE A 49 5.00 14.74 -14.25
C ILE A 49 4.77 14.46 -12.76
N LEU A 50 3.56 14.72 -12.24
CA LEU A 50 3.24 14.46 -10.83
C LEU A 50 3.30 12.95 -10.49
N LYS A 51 2.84 12.08 -11.40
CA LYS A 51 2.98 10.62 -11.23
C LYS A 51 4.45 10.19 -11.17
N TRP A 52 5.28 10.73 -12.06
CA TRP A 52 6.72 10.50 -12.08
C TRP A 52 7.40 10.95 -10.79
N LEU A 53 7.11 12.16 -10.32
CA LEU A 53 7.65 12.68 -9.06
C LEU A 53 7.22 11.83 -7.86
N GLY A 54 5.94 11.43 -7.81
CA GLY A 54 5.42 10.54 -6.79
C GLY A 54 6.16 9.19 -6.78
N ARG A 55 6.42 8.62 -7.96
CA ARG A 55 7.20 7.38 -8.08
C ARG A 55 8.65 7.55 -7.63
N LEU A 56 9.30 8.66 -7.96
CA LEU A 56 10.66 8.95 -7.51
C LEU A 56 10.73 9.09 -5.99
N ALA A 57 9.77 9.79 -5.39
CA ALA A 57 9.65 9.90 -3.94
C ALA A 57 9.40 8.53 -3.29
N TRP A 58 8.57 7.66 -3.90
CA TRP A 58 8.40 6.29 -3.42
C TRP A 58 9.70 5.47 -3.50
N LYS A 59 10.50 5.65 -4.55
CA LYS A 59 11.80 4.99 -4.69
C LYS A 59 12.85 5.48 -3.68
N SER A 60 12.62 6.60 -2.98
CA SER A 60 13.51 7.06 -1.91
C SER A 60 13.31 6.31 -0.59
N VAL A 61 12.31 5.42 -0.50
CA VAL A 61 12.12 4.54 0.67
C VAL A 61 13.35 3.62 0.80
N ASN A 62 14.00 3.70 1.96
CA ASN A 62 15.26 2.98 2.23
C ASN A 62 15.09 1.77 3.15
N THR A 63 13.94 1.67 3.82
CA THR A 63 13.67 0.64 4.82
C THR A 63 12.24 0.14 4.66
N VAL A 64 12.06 -1.17 4.71
CA VAL A 64 10.76 -1.84 4.69
C VAL A 64 10.65 -2.72 5.93
N VAL A 65 9.55 -2.61 6.65
CA VAL A 65 9.24 -3.43 7.82
C VAL A 65 7.94 -4.17 7.57
N THR A 66 7.99 -5.50 7.64
CA THR A 66 6.81 -6.36 7.46
C THR A 66 6.31 -6.82 8.84
N LEU A 67 5.04 -6.54 9.14
CA LEU A 67 4.38 -7.06 10.34
C LEU A 67 3.84 -8.47 10.06
N THR A 68 4.18 -9.44 10.90
CA THR A 68 3.85 -10.86 10.67
C THR A 68 2.77 -11.41 11.60
N GLU A 69 2.47 -10.73 12.71
CA GLU A 69 1.48 -11.20 13.66
C GLU A 69 0.09 -10.57 13.44
N GLN A 70 -0.91 -11.41 13.17
CA GLN A 70 -2.30 -10.97 13.11
C GLN A 70 -2.87 -10.81 14.53
N GLN A 71 -3.26 -9.59 14.89
CA GLN A 71 -3.82 -9.29 16.21
C GLN A 71 -5.35 -9.35 16.23
N ARG A 72 -6.01 -8.97 15.12
CA ARG A 72 -7.47 -8.78 15.07
C ARG A 72 -8.26 -10.08 15.28
N MET A 73 -7.73 -11.18 14.77
CA MET A 73 -8.41 -12.49 14.74
C MET A 73 -7.75 -13.49 15.70
N LYS A 74 -7.03 -13.02 16.74
CA LYS A 74 -6.33 -13.91 17.68
C LYS A 74 -7.24 -14.89 18.41
N THR A 75 -8.48 -14.50 18.67
CA THR A 75 -9.49 -15.36 19.32
C THR A 75 -10.13 -16.37 18.36
N ASP A 76 -9.84 -16.26 17.06
CA ASP A 76 -10.38 -17.12 16.01
C ASP A 76 -9.30 -17.44 14.95
N PRO A 77 -8.36 -18.33 15.30
CA PRO A 77 -7.22 -18.63 14.44
C PRO A 77 -7.61 -19.31 13.13
N GLU A 78 -8.72 -20.05 13.12
CA GLU A 78 -9.25 -20.68 11.90
C GLU A 78 -9.69 -19.63 10.88
N PHE A 79 -10.49 -18.65 11.31
CA PHE A 79 -10.90 -17.55 10.45
C PHE A 79 -9.71 -16.67 10.03
N GLY A 80 -8.79 -16.42 10.96
CA GLY A 80 -7.55 -15.70 10.67
C GLY A 80 -6.74 -16.35 9.55
N ALA A 81 -6.62 -17.68 9.56
CA ALA A 81 -5.92 -18.43 8.51
C ALA A 81 -6.66 -18.35 7.16
N ALA A 82 -7.99 -18.45 7.15
CA ALA A 82 -8.79 -18.31 5.94
C ALA A 82 -8.65 -16.89 5.33
N VAL A 83 -8.70 -15.84 6.15
CA VAL A 83 -8.49 -14.45 5.70
C VAL A 83 -7.07 -14.24 5.17
N GLN A 84 -6.06 -14.86 5.78
CA GLN A 84 -4.68 -14.78 5.29
C GLN A 84 -4.55 -15.42 3.90
N ARG A 85 -5.20 -16.56 3.66
CA ARG A 85 -5.27 -17.20 2.33
C ARG A 85 -6.00 -16.33 1.33
N LEU A 86 -7.15 -15.76 1.71
CA LEU A 86 -7.88 -14.81 0.86
C LEU A 86 -7.01 -13.63 0.44
N HIS A 87 -6.28 -13.06 1.40
CA HIS A 87 -5.39 -11.91 1.20
C HIS A 87 -4.32 -12.17 0.14
N ILE A 88 -3.70 -13.35 0.13
CA ILE A 88 -2.71 -13.75 -0.89
C ILE A 88 -3.30 -14.46 -2.11
N ARG A 89 -4.64 -14.47 -2.24
CA ARG A 89 -5.39 -15.10 -3.35
C ARG A 89 -5.18 -16.63 -3.45
N GLN A 90 -5.11 -17.29 -2.30
CA GLN A 90 -4.97 -18.75 -2.15
C GLN A 90 -6.15 -19.37 -1.39
N CYS A 91 -7.36 -18.80 -1.51
CA CYS A 91 -8.56 -19.37 -0.89
C CYS A 91 -8.83 -20.80 -1.39
N THR A 92 -9.32 -21.64 -0.48
CA THR A 92 -9.85 -22.97 -0.79
C THR A 92 -11.38 -22.99 -0.79
N TYR A 93 -12.00 -24.11 -1.16
CA TYR A 93 -13.44 -24.27 -1.07
C TYR A 93 -13.92 -24.30 0.38
N GLU A 94 -13.14 -24.89 1.28
CA GLU A 94 -13.40 -24.91 2.72
C GLU A 94 -13.37 -23.49 3.33
N ASP A 95 -12.49 -22.60 2.83
CA ASP A 95 -12.50 -21.19 3.22
C ASP A 95 -13.81 -20.51 2.82
N VAL A 96 -14.32 -20.80 1.62
CA VAL A 96 -15.58 -20.25 1.13
C VAL A 96 -16.75 -20.73 1.97
N ASP A 97 -16.80 -22.02 2.29
CA ASP A 97 -17.81 -22.59 3.18
C ASP A 97 -17.75 -21.96 4.58
N LEU A 98 -16.53 -21.79 5.12
CA LEU A 98 -16.32 -21.11 6.40
C LEU A 98 -16.83 -19.66 6.36
N PHE A 99 -16.53 -18.90 5.31
CA PHE A 99 -17.02 -17.52 5.16
C PHE A 99 -18.55 -17.47 5.07
N ASN A 100 -19.16 -18.35 4.28
CA ASN A 100 -20.61 -18.41 4.12
C ASN A 100 -21.33 -18.80 5.42
N SER A 101 -20.71 -19.62 6.27
CA SER A 101 -21.29 -20.03 7.56
C SER A 101 -21.42 -18.88 8.58
N ARG A 102 -20.78 -17.74 8.32
CA ARG A 102 -20.68 -16.57 9.23
C ARG A 102 -21.36 -15.32 8.67
N MET A 103 -22.01 -15.43 7.51
CA MET A 103 -22.88 -14.40 6.95
C MET A 103 -24.31 -14.52 7.47
#